data_AF-A0A523IW11-F1
#
_entry.id   AF-A0A523IW11-F1
#
_cell.length_a   1.000
_cell.length_b   1.000
_cell.length_c   1.000
_cell.angle_alpha   90.00
_cell.angle_beta   90.00
_cell.angle_gamma   90.00
#
_symmetry.space_group_name_H-M   'P 1'
#
loop_
_entity.id
_entity.type
_entity.pdbx_description
1 polymer ?
#
loop_
_entity_poly.entity_id
_entity_poly.type
_entity_poly.pdbx_seq_one_letter_code
_entity_poly.pdbx_strand_id
1 'polypeptide(L)' 'MNEVRARLEKELGDRVRTDPETLSAHRHDSWVLSELLDLEGRGGPSPLAVVEARSTADVQHTLRL' A
#
# COMPACT_ATOMS: atom_id res chain seq x y z
N MET A 1 3.75 15.67 3.46
CA MET A 1 2.69 14.91 2.75
C MET A 1 3.36 14.28 1.54
N ASN A 2 3.34 12.95 1.43
CA ASN A 2 4.18 12.24 0.44
C ASN A 2 3.65 12.48 -0.98
N GLU A 3 4.47 13.06 -1.86
CA GLU A 3 4.06 13.54 -3.20
C GLU A 3 3.44 12.42 -4.05
N VAL A 4 4.01 11.22 -3.97
CA VAL A 4 3.50 10.02 -4.65
C VAL A 4 2.09 9.68 -4.20
N ARG A 5 1.82 9.71 -2.88
CA ARG A 5 0.49 9.40 -2.34
C ARG A 5 -0.56 10.39 -2.83
N ALA A 6 -0.26 11.69 -2.77
CA ALA A 6 -1.19 12.72 -3.23
C ALA A 6 -1.49 12.59 -4.73
N ARG A 7 -0.49 12.20 -5.53
CA ARG A 7 -0.66 11.95 -6.96
C ARG A 7 -1.53 10.71 -7.22
N LEU A 8 -1.32 9.62 -6.48
CA LEU A 8 -2.17 8.42 -6.56
C LEU A 8 -3.62 8.74 -6.21
N GLU A 9 -3.87 9.42 -5.09
CA GLU A 9 -5.23 9.80 -4.65
C GLU A 9 -5.93 10.67 -5.70
N LYS A 10 -5.20 11.63 -6.30
CA LYS A 10 -5.73 12.50 -7.36
C LYS A 10 -6.12 11.73 -8.63
N GLU A 11 -5.29 10.78 -9.05
CA GLU A 11 -5.42 10.11 -10.35
C GLU A 11 -6.35 8.88 -10.30
N LEU A 12 -6.40 8.18 -9.16
CA LEU A 12 -7.11 6.90 -9.02
C LEU A 12 -8.32 6.98 -8.08
N GLY A 13 -8.40 8.02 -7.26
CA GLY A 13 -9.54 8.32 -6.40
C GLY A 13 -9.83 7.23 -5.37
N ASP A 14 -11.07 6.72 -5.39
CA ASP A 14 -11.61 5.73 -4.47
C ASP A 14 -10.95 4.34 -4.55
N ARG A 15 -10.01 4.14 -5.47
CA ARG A 15 -9.19 2.93 -5.58
C ARG A 15 -7.96 2.95 -4.67
N VAL A 16 -7.61 4.10 -4.10
CA VAL A 16 -6.45 4.24 -3.22
C VAL A 16 -6.91 4.10 -1.76
N ARG A 17 -6.38 3.10 -1.06
CA ARG A 17 -6.61 2.85 0.37
C ARG A 17 -5.43 3.35 1.18
N THR A 18 -5.73 4.09 2.25
CA THR A 18 -4.73 4.65 3.17
C THR A 18 -5.14 4.50 4.62
N ASP A 19 -6.24 3.80 4.89
CA ASP A 19 -6.68 3.51 6.25
C ASP A 19 -5.68 2.56 6.93
N PRO A 20 -5.43 2.71 8.24
CA PRO A 20 -4.41 1.93 8.94
C PRO A 20 -4.62 0.41 8.85
N GLU A 21 -5.88 -0.04 8.84
CA GLU A 21 -6.22 -1.46 8.78
C GLU A 21 -5.79 -2.07 7.45
N THR A 22 -6.15 -1.45 6.32
CA THR A 22 -5.74 -1.93 5.00
C THR A 22 -4.22 -1.90 4.81
N LEU A 23 -3.55 -0.84 5.29
CA LEU A 23 -2.09 -0.74 5.20
C LEU A 23 -1.40 -1.82 6.04
N SER A 24 -1.94 -2.14 7.22
CA SER A 24 -1.43 -3.21 8.07
C SER A 24 -1.62 -4.58 7.40
N ALA A 25 -2.79 -4.84 6.83
CA ALA A 25 -3.10 -6.10 6.16
C ALA A 25 -2.23 -6.38 4.92
N HIS A 26 -1.69 -5.33 4.30
CA HIS A 26 -0.82 -5.43 3.12
C HIS A 26 0.67 -5.20 3.44
N ARG A 27 1.05 -5.17 4.72
CA ARG A 27 2.43 -4.97 5.15
C ARG A 27 3.26 -6.26 5.12
N HIS A 28 2.62 -7.39 5.38
CA HIS A 28 3.26 -8.71 5.43
C HIS A 28 2.72 -9.62 4.34
N ASP A 29 3.57 -10.51 3.87
CA ASP A 29 3.15 -11.71 3.17
C ASP A 29 2.83 -12.83 4.20
N SER A 30 2.45 -14.02 3.74
CA SER A 30 2.16 -15.16 4.63
C SER A 30 3.41 -15.74 5.31
N TRP A 31 4.52 -15.02 5.35
CA TRP A 31 5.75 -15.46 5.99
C TRP A 31 5.74 -15.09 7.48
N VAL A 32 5.55 -16.11 8.32
CA VAL A 32 5.44 -15.95 9.78
C VAL A 32 6.61 -15.21 10.45
N LEU A 33 7.81 -15.22 9.85
CA LEU A 33 8.94 -14.47 10.39
C LEU A 33 8.76 -12.95 10.27
N SER A 34 7.97 -12.49 9.31
CA SER A 34 7.61 -11.08 9.14
C SER A 34 6.84 -10.55 10.36
N GLU A 35 5.88 -11.35 10.85
CA GLU A 35 5.10 -11.05 12.07
C GLU A 35 5.99 -11.04 13.32
N LEU A 36 6.94 -11.97 13.43
CA LEU A 36 7.89 -12.00 14.56
C LEU A 36 8.77 -10.75 14.60
N LEU A 37 9.27 -10.30 13.44
CA LEU A 37 10.06 -9.07 13.35
C LEU A 37 9.25 -7.85 13.80
N ASP A 38 7.96 -7.82 13.51
CA ASP A 38 7.05 -6.77 13.98
C ASP A 38 6.92 -6.75 15.50
N LEU A 39 6.74 -7.92 16.13
CA LEU A 39 6.70 -8.06 17.59
C LEU A 39 8.01 -7.60 18.25
N GLU A 40 9.15 -7.79 17.58
CA GLU A 40 10.46 -7.32 18.03
C GLU A 40 10.71 -5.82 17.76
N GLY A 41 9.76 -5.11 17.13
CA GLY A 41 9.95 -3.71 16.70
C GLY A 41 10.95 -3.53 15.55
N ARG A 42 11.23 -4.62 14.82
CA ARG A 42 12.19 -4.70 13.71
C ARG A 42 11.50 -4.84 12.35
N GLY A 43 10.19 -4.65 12.30
CA GLY A 43 9.39 -4.70 11.09
C GLY A 43 9.79 -3.69 10.03
N GLY A 44 9.58 -4.07 8.76
CA GLY A 44 9.70 -3.14 7.63
C GLY A 44 8.66 -2.01 7.69
N PRO A 45 8.84 -0.91 6.94
CA PRO A 45 7.88 0.20 6.95
C PRO A 45 6.51 -0.23 6.42
N SER A 46 5.43 0.39 6.92
CA SER A 46 4.09 0.22 6.34
C SER A 46 4.04 0.81 4.91
N PRO A 47 3.22 0.24 4.01
CA PRO A 47 2.97 0.84 2.71
C PRO A 47 2.43 2.27 2.83
N LEU A 48 2.75 3.12 1.86
CA LEU A 48 2.21 4.49 1.80
C LEU A 48 0.74 4.52 1.38
N ALA A 49 0.34 3.57 0.55
CA ALA A 49 -1.00 3.38 0.02
C ALA A 49 -1.12 1.96 -0.56
N VAL A 50 -2.35 1.46 -0.66
CA VAL A 50 -2.71 0.26 -1.42
C VAL A 50 -3.63 0.67 -2.56
N VAL A 51 -3.39 0.16 -3.77
CA VAL A 51 -4.21 0.45 -4.95
C VAL A 51 -5.04 -0.78 -5.31
N GLU A 52 -6.36 -0.68 -5.16
CA GLU A 52 -7.34 -1.67 -5.62
C GLU A 52 -7.69 -1.42 -7.09
N ALA A 53 -6.80 -1.85 -7.99
CA ALA A 53 -7.01 -1.72 -9.43
C ALA A 53 -8.24 -2.50 -9.90
N ARG A 54 -9.10 -1.88 -10.72
CA ARG A 54 -10.30 -2.51 -11.28
C ARG A 54 -10.10 -3.00 -12.71
N SER A 55 -8.98 -2.64 -13.33
CA SER A 55 -8.65 -2.98 -14.71
C SER A 55 -7.13 -3.02 -14.93
N THR A 56 -6.70 -3.66 -16.02
CA THR A 56 -5.30 -3.61 -16.46
C THR A 56 -4.87 -2.17 -16.78
N ALA A 57 -5.78 -1.32 -17.25
CA ALA A 57 -5.48 0.09 -17.49
C ALA A 57 -5.15 0.83 -16.19
N ASP A 58 -5.85 0.53 -15.09
CA ASP A 58 -5.57 1.11 -13.77
C ASP A 58 -4.16 0.71 -13.30
N VAL A 59 -3.78 -0.57 -13.47
CA VAL A 59 -2.43 -1.06 -13.14
C VAL A 59 -1.37 -0.32 -13.96
N GLN A 60 -1.56 -0.26 -15.28
CA GLN A 60 -0.63 0.43 -16.16
C GLN A 60 -0.52 1.93 -15.87
N HIS A 61 -1.63 2.58 -15.51
CA HIS A 61 -1.63 3.99 -15.09
C HIS A 61 -0.83 4.16 -13.82
N THR A 62 -1.10 3.33 -12.80
CA THR A 62 -0.41 3.35 -11.51
C THR A 62 1.11 3.22 -11.66
N LEU A 63 1.58 2.28 -12.50
CA LEU A 63 3.01 2.04 -12.72
C LEU A 63 3.75 3.17 -13.47
N ARG A 64 3.01 4.11 -14.09
CA ARG A 64 3.58 5.26 -14.82
C ARG A 64 3.58 6.56 -14.00
N LEU A 65 2.94 6.57 -12.83
CA LEU A 65 2.91 7.72 -11.92
C LEU A 65 4.21 7.82 -11.12
#